data_AF-A0A0N5A0R8-F1
#
_entry.id   AF-A0A0N5A0R8-F1
#
_cell.length_a   1.000
_cell.length_b   1.000
_cell.length_c   1.000
_cell.angle_alpha   90.00
_cell.angle_beta   90.00
_cell.angle_gamma   90.00
#
_symmetry.space_group_name_H-M   'P 1'
#
loop_
_entity.id
_entity.type
_entity.pdbx_description
1 polymer ?
#
loop_
_entity_poly.entity_id
_entity_poly.type
_entity_poly.pdbx_seq_one_letter_code
_entity_poly.pdbx_strand_id
1 'polypeptide(L)'
;MVMICESNFSLANNEKHLYITHKGTENPWQLLEQVKSSLYGKKKFLDADNVYGYQYDAYNETYKFMINEIRRIMRNYTHFIFGGHSLGGALSILAAYNCVYDNVCTTNNTKVITFGSPRTGTCAFAKKYNEKIPNTYRVVMKDDLIPTVPSCSGYLYSSRCTDCGSEWFTYNYYHVGTEVFYENWTDGGYRLCKKNEEDETCNRRHLSLGIFDIYTYITDNKYYLNKHVTYFEESLNQTYNDTRCRFIKPNARLGFYVFDKRYNAYEAQILGRLSEAIGKDEYDECIKRDIFLSNNIRKVYSYNVSDNELQGTLMVHMDESKFKTHNNEKHLFIAHKGTENPKQLIAQISRIFTTKKKFLDAGEVFSYQFDAYNATYKFMIEELKKLIKKNKYTHIIFGGHSLGGAVSMLAAYHCIYDGVCKSDKTKVVTFGSPRTGTCDFATKYNKILPLTYRVVMVDDLIPTLPSCDSYRVGNKCNKCGYEKLNGYYHAGIEVSYPNWTDGDYRLCTPYEEDETCNGRHFSFTKLFSYYSNWDYYLKKHVTYFEESFNQTFNETRCHFIKPDARVGTHLLRLKPNNDSFVIISS
;
A
#
# COMPACT_ATOMS: atom_id res chain seq x y z
N MET A 1 1.86 6.78 10.25
CA MET A 1 0.71 7.74 10.28
C MET A 1 0.38 7.98 11.74
N VAL A 2 0.04 9.19 12.13
CA VAL A 2 -0.36 9.57 13.49
C VAL A 2 -1.80 10.10 13.41
N MET A 3 -2.66 9.76 14.34
CA MET A 3 -4.02 10.26 14.44
C MET A 3 -4.17 10.97 15.78
N ILE A 4 -4.72 12.17 15.77
CA ILE A 4 -4.98 12.96 16.98
C ILE A 4 -6.50 13.09 17.13
N CYS A 5 -7.06 12.52 18.18
CA CYS A 5 -8.50 12.49 18.43
C CYS A 5 -8.85 13.22 19.73
N GLU A 6 -9.95 13.97 19.68
CA GLU A 6 -10.53 14.65 20.83
C GLU A 6 -11.58 13.74 21.51
N SER A 7 -11.60 13.68 22.84
CA SER A 7 -12.67 12.98 23.58
C SER A 7 -14.01 13.70 23.43
N ASN A 8 -15.08 12.97 23.08
CA ASN A 8 -16.46 13.52 22.96
C ASN A 8 -17.30 13.39 24.25
N PHE A 9 -16.76 12.85 25.34
CA PHE A 9 -17.46 12.67 26.61
C PHE A 9 -16.81 13.54 27.70
N SER A 10 -17.64 14.29 28.44
CA SER A 10 -17.23 15.00 29.64
C SER A 10 -17.00 13.99 30.76
N LEU A 11 -15.73 13.73 31.09
CA LEU A 11 -15.38 12.99 32.30
C LEU A 11 -15.67 13.86 33.54
N ALA A 12 -15.84 13.21 34.69
CA ALA A 12 -15.97 13.92 35.97
C ALA A 12 -14.82 14.94 36.12
N ASN A 13 -15.12 16.15 36.59
CA ASN A 13 -14.19 17.28 36.78
C ASN A 13 -13.75 18.08 35.52
N ASN A 14 -14.50 18.09 34.41
CA ASN A 14 -14.15 18.86 33.19
C ASN A 14 -12.79 18.48 32.55
N GLU A 15 -12.28 17.29 32.83
CA GLU A 15 -11.04 16.79 32.24
C GLU A 15 -11.24 16.52 30.73
N LYS A 16 -10.33 17.05 29.92
CA LYS A 16 -10.36 16.91 28.46
C LYS A 16 -9.15 16.13 28.00
N HIS A 17 -9.40 15.02 27.31
CA HIS A 17 -8.36 14.06 26.92
C HIS A 17 -8.04 14.21 25.43
N LEU A 18 -6.75 14.24 25.12
CA LEU A 18 -6.24 14.18 23.76
C LEU A 18 -5.63 12.81 23.52
N TYR A 19 -6.17 12.07 22.54
CA TYR A 19 -5.64 10.78 22.15
C TYR A 19 -4.71 10.96 20.96
N ILE A 20 -3.47 10.49 21.07
CA ILE A 20 -2.45 10.55 20.03
C ILE A 20 -2.07 9.12 19.67
N THR A 21 -2.60 8.63 18.55
CA THR A 21 -2.35 7.25 18.14
C THR A 21 -1.44 7.14 16.94
N HIS A 22 -0.51 6.19 16.94
CA HIS A 22 0.33 5.92 15.79
C HIS A 22 -0.14 4.64 15.10
N LYS A 23 -0.27 4.73 13.78
CA LYS A 23 -0.56 3.61 12.89
C LYS A 23 0.63 2.66 12.87
N GLY A 24 0.35 1.40 13.14
CA GLY A 24 1.30 0.30 13.03
C GLY A 24 1.55 -0.16 11.60
N THR A 25 2.36 -1.19 11.50
CA THR A 25 2.61 -1.92 10.27
C THR A 25 1.37 -2.76 9.96
N GLU A 26 0.76 -2.55 8.80
CA GLU A 26 -0.39 -3.36 8.38
C GLU A 26 0.07 -4.74 7.88
N ASN A 27 1.32 -4.83 7.42
CA ASN A 27 1.82 -5.93 6.60
C ASN A 27 2.86 -6.85 7.26
N PRO A 28 2.64 -8.18 7.26
CA PRO A 28 3.59 -9.20 7.70
C PRO A 28 4.97 -9.09 7.01
N TRP A 29 5.01 -8.70 5.75
CA TRP A 29 6.25 -8.54 4.99
C TRP A 29 6.96 -7.23 5.34
N GLN A 30 6.23 -6.14 5.59
CA GLN A 30 6.84 -4.92 6.12
C GLN A 30 7.37 -5.16 7.55
N LEU A 31 6.67 -5.98 8.33
CA LEU A 31 7.06 -6.41 9.66
C LEU A 31 8.32 -7.29 9.60
N LEU A 32 8.46 -8.12 8.57
CA LEU A 32 9.66 -8.90 8.31
C LEU A 32 10.85 -8.04 7.87
N GLU A 33 10.63 -7.00 7.06
CA GLU A 33 11.66 -6.00 6.74
C GLU A 33 12.05 -5.15 7.98
N GLN A 34 11.11 -4.89 8.89
CA GLN A 34 11.38 -4.27 10.19
C GLN A 34 12.22 -5.17 11.08
N VAL A 35 11.96 -6.47 11.06
CA VAL A 35 12.77 -7.44 11.79
C VAL A 35 14.15 -7.58 11.15
N LYS A 36 14.28 -7.70 9.82
CA LYS A 36 15.59 -7.74 9.12
C LYS A 36 16.42 -6.48 9.30
N SER A 37 15.76 -5.31 9.30
CA SER A 37 16.43 -4.05 9.55
C SER A 37 16.93 -3.89 10.98
N SER A 38 16.63 -4.84 11.88
CA SER A 38 17.17 -4.87 13.25
C SER A 38 18.67 -5.08 13.33
N LEU A 39 19.27 -5.48 12.20
CA LEU A 39 20.71 -5.53 11.99
C LEU A 39 21.36 -4.14 11.80
N TYR A 40 20.59 -3.08 11.52
CA TYR A 40 21.11 -1.73 11.21
C TYR A 40 21.39 -0.83 12.44
N GLY A 41 21.42 -1.40 13.65
CA GLY A 41 21.98 -0.73 14.84
C GLY A 41 21.00 0.11 15.66
N LYS A 42 21.50 0.61 16.79
CA LYS A 42 20.76 1.40 17.78
C LYS A 42 21.10 2.88 17.63
N LYS A 43 20.15 3.78 17.90
CA LYS A 43 20.34 5.25 17.80
C LYS A 43 20.08 5.91 19.13
N LYS A 44 20.94 6.85 19.54
CA LYS A 44 20.76 7.61 20.77
C LYS A 44 19.48 8.45 20.70
N PHE A 45 18.64 8.40 21.73
CA PHE A 45 17.37 9.12 21.76
C PHE A 45 17.33 10.16 22.87
N LEU A 46 17.37 11.43 22.48
CA LEU A 46 17.30 12.57 23.40
C LEU A 46 18.34 12.46 24.54
N ASP A 47 17.89 12.63 25.79
CA ASP A 47 18.70 12.44 26.98
C ASP A 47 18.76 10.99 27.46
N ALA A 48 18.05 10.07 26.82
CA ALA A 48 18.12 8.65 27.12
C ALA A 48 19.24 7.95 26.34
N ASP A 49 19.41 6.66 26.61
CA ASP A 49 20.30 5.80 25.84
C ASP A 49 19.67 5.47 24.47
N ASN A 50 20.06 4.36 23.88
CA ASN A 50 19.70 4.06 22.52
C ASN A 50 18.32 3.41 22.40
N VAL A 51 17.64 3.75 21.31
CA VAL A 51 16.40 3.14 20.85
C VAL A 51 16.65 2.38 19.55
N TYR A 52 15.68 1.57 19.13
CA TYR A 52 15.80 0.83 17.89
C TYR A 52 15.85 1.77 16.66
N GLY A 53 16.89 1.67 15.83
CA GLY A 53 17.18 2.64 14.76
C GLY A 53 16.07 2.79 13.72
N TYR A 54 15.41 1.71 13.32
CA TYR A 54 14.27 1.78 12.40
C TYR A 54 13.10 2.56 13.01
N GLN A 55 12.77 2.29 14.28
CA GLN A 55 11.70 2.99 14.99
C GLN A 55 12.04 4.48 15.16
N TYR A 56 13.31 4.80 15.43
CA TYR A 56 13.79 6.18 15.49
C TYR A 56 13.57 6.93 14.17
N ASP A 57 13.92 6.31 13.04
CA ASP A 57 13.77 6.94 11.72
C ASP A 57 12.29 7.16 11.38
N ALA A 58 11.47 6.12 11.55
CA ALA A 58 10.02 6.20 11.34
C ALA A 58 9.35 7.24 12.27
N TYR A 59 9.83 7.34 13.51
CA TYR A 59 9.36 8.35 14.47
C TYR A 59 9.72 9.76 14.04
N ASN A 60 10.98 9.99 13.68
CA ASN A 60 11.49 11.30 13.29
C ASN A 60 10.79 11.87 12.06
N GLU A 61 10.29 11.02 11.17
CA GLU A 61 9.48 11.44 10.04
C GLU A 61 8.16 12.13 10.46
N THR A 62 7.61 11.79 11.63
CA THR A 62 6.28 12.28 12.07
C THR A 62 6.31 13.24 13.24
N TYR A 63 7.36 13.22 14.06
CA TYR A 63 7.43 13.92 15.34
C TYR A 63 7.15 15.42 15.26
N LYS A 64 7.85 16.14 14.37
CA LYS A 64 7.74 17.61 14.27
C LYS A 64 6.31 18.07 14.01
N PHE A 65 5.50 17.26 13.33
CA PHE A 65 4.12 17.63 12.97
C PHE A 65 3.15 17.32 14.08
N MET A 66 3.30 16.14 14.67
CA MET A 66 2.56 15.75 15.86
C MET A 66 2.75 16.78 16.97
N ILE A 67 4.00 17.15 17.29
CA ILE A 67 4.26 18.06 18.42
C ILE A 67 3.75 19.49 18.15
N ASN A 68 3.82 19.97 16.91
CA ASN A 68 3.29 21.29 16.54
C ASN A 68 1.76 21.33 16.64
N GLU A 69 1.07 20.27 16.21
CA GLU A 69 -0.38 20.19 16.32
C GLU A 69 -0.82 20.07 17.78
N ILE A 70 -0.12 19.25 18.58
CA ILE A 70 -0.33 19.18 20.03
C ILE A 70 -0.16 20.57 20.65
N ARG A 71 0.95 21.28 20.37
CA ARG A 71 1.19 22.64 20.88
C ARG A 71 0.09 23.63 20.51
N ARG A 72 -0.52 23.48 19.33
CA ARG A 72 -1.61 24.35 18.86
C ARG A 72 -2.90 24.14 19.66
N ILE A 73 -3.20 22.91 20.08
CA ILE A 73 -4.49 22.56 20.72
C ILE A 73 -4.37 22.25 22.22
N MET A 74 -3.16 22.09 22.75
CA MET A 74 -2.91 21.61 24.12
C MET A 74 -3.58 22.46 25.20
N ARG A 75 -3.81 23.76 24.97
CA ARG A 75 -4.49 24.65 25.93
C ARG A 75 -5.92 24.19 26.26
N ASN A 76 -6.52 23.35 25.42
CA ASN A 76 -7.86 22.83 25.59
C ASN A 76 -7.89 21.43 26.24
N TYR A 77 -6.74 20.83 26.56
CA TYR A 77 -6.63 19.45 27.04
C TYR A 77 -5.79 19.37 28.31
N THR A 78 -6.27 18.58 29.26
CA THR A 78 -5.58 18.37 30.55
C THR A 78 -4.78 17.08 30.56
N HIS A 79 -5.16 16.08 29.75
CA HIS A 79 -4.55 14.75 29.70
C HIS A 79 -4.19 14.33 28.26
N PHE A 80 -3.03 13.68 28.11
CA PHE A 80 -2.49 13.19 26.84
C PHE A 80 -2.33 11.68 26.89
N ILE A 81 -3.05 10.97 26.02
CA ILE A 81 -3.04 9.51 25.94
C ILE A 81 -2.40 9.10 24.62
N PHE A 82 -1.21 8.52 24.68
CA PHE A 82 -0.53 7.97 23.51
C PHE A 82 -0.88 6.50 23.34
N GLY A 83 -1.05 6.05 22.10
CA GLY A 83 -1.27 4.62 21.88
C GLY A 83 -1.08 4.15 20.46
N GLY A 84 -0.96 2.84 20.27
CA GLY A 84 -0.76 2.29 18.95
C GLY A 84 -0.55 0.79 18.99
N HIS A 85 -0.73 0.18 17.84
CA HIS A 85 -0.53 -1.25 17.64
C HIS A 85 0.78 -1.51 16.90
N SER A 86 1.47 -2.61 17.20
CA SER A 86 2.69 -3.03 16.50
C SER A 86 3.76 -1.92 16.51
N LEU A 87 4.37 -1.61 15.35
CA LEU A 87 5.28 -0.46 15.18
C LEU A 87 4.70 0.85 15.75
N GLY A 88 3.39 1.07 15.61
CA GLY A 88 2.71 2.26 16.13
C GLY A 88 2.75 2.33 17.66
N GLY A 89 2.78 1.19 18.34
CA GLY A 89 3.03 1.14 19.78
C GLY A 89 4.40 1.71 20.14
N ALA A 90 5.45 1.26 19.46
CA ALA A 90 6.82 1.74 19.67
C ALA A 90 6.97 3.24 19.34
N LEU A 91 6.35 3.70 18.24
CA LEU A 91 6.35 5.13 17.91
C LEU A 91 5.63 5.98 18.96
N SER A 92 4.57 5.45 19.57
CA SER A 92 3.82 6.12 20.64
C SER A 92 4.63 6.24 21.93
N ILE A 93 5.45 5.24 22.25
CA ILE A 93 6.41 5.28 23.36
C ILE A 93 7.44 6.40 23.13
N LEU A 94 8.06 6.46 21.94
CA LEU A 94 9.02 7.53 21.60
C LEU A 94 8.35 8.91 21.62
N ALA A 95 7.13 9.01 21.10
CA ALA A 95 6.33 10.23 21.09
C ALA A 95 6.02 10.77 22.48
N ALA A 96 5.55 9.90 23.38
CA ALA A 96 5.24 10.28 24.75
C ALA A 96 6.50 10.75 25.48
N TYR A 97 7.61 10.02 25.35
CA TYR A 97 8.89 10.38 25.98
C TYR A 97 9.36 11.76 25.54
N ASN A 98 9.35 12.02 24.23
CA ASN A 98 9.77 13.31 23.70
C ASN A 98 8.81 14.43 24.05
N CYS A 99 7.49 14.16 24.13
CA CYS A 99 6.53 15.17 24.58
C CYS A 99 6.82 15.65 26.00
N VAL A 100 7.16 14.72 26.90
CA VAL A 100 7.56 15.04 28.28
C VAL A 100 8.95 15.69 28.31
N TYR A 101 9.90 15.23 27.49
CA TYR A 101 11.23 15.82 27.37
C TYR A 101 11.20 17.30 26.94
N ASP A 102 10.38 17.62 25.94
CA ASP A 102 10.18 18.96 25.40
C ASP A 102 9.29 19.85 26.30
N ASN A 103 8.84 19.36 27.46
CA ASN A 103 7.89 20.03 28.37
C ASN A 103 6.57 20.43 27.70
N VAL A 104 6.15 19.72 26.64
CA VAL A 104 4.83 19.88 26.03
C VAL A 104 3.80 19.05 26.80
N CYS A 105 4.20 17.88 27.26
CA CYS A 105 3.46 17.04 28.19
C CYS A 105 4.17 17.01 29.55
N THR A 106 3.51 16.50 30.59
CA THR A 106 4.08 16.29 31.93
C THR A 106 3.97 14.82 32.34
N THR A 107 4.78 14.39 33.29
CA THR A 107 4.72 13.02 33.85
C THR A 107 3.32 12.64 34.34
N ASN A 108 2.62 13.57 35.01
CA ASN A 108 1.33 13.27 35.64
C ASN A 108 0.16 13.23 34.66
N ASN A 109 0.26 13.97 33.55
CA ASN A 109 -0.83 14.04 32.58
C ASN A 109 -0.61 13.19 31.32
N THR A 110 0.46 12.39 31.28
CA THR A 110 0.78 11.52 30.16
C THR A 110 0.50 10.06 30.51
N LYS A 111 -0.28 9.39 29.66
CA LYS A 111 -0.54 7.95 29.74
C LYS A 111 -0.22 7.30 28.40
N VAL A 112 0.33 6.09 28.41
CA VAL A 112 0.65 5.34 27.20
C VAL A 112 0.01 3.97 27.25
N ILE A 113 -0.71 3.59 26.20
CA ILE A 113 -1.33 2.28 26.05
C ILE A 113 -0.99 1.73 24.66
N THR A 114 -0.19 0.66 24.61
CA THR A 114 0.23 0.05 23.35
C THR A 114 -0.28 -1.37 23.22
N PHE A 115 -0.52 -1.85 22.00
CA PHE A 115 -1.00 -3.20 21.70
C PHE A 115 0.02 -3.94 20.84
N GLY A 116 0.47 -5.13 21.24
CA GLY A 116 1.43 -5.91 20.45
C GLY A 116 2.72 -5.15 20.10
N SER A 117 3.14 -4.19 20.94
CA SER A 117 4.29 -3.34 20.63
C SER A 117 5.60 -4.12 20.76
N PRO A 118 6.54 -4.00 19.81
CA PRO A 118 7.89 -4.53 19.97
C PRO A 118 8.68 -3.75 21.03
N ARG A 119 9.83 -4.29 21.46
CA ARG A 119 10.77 -3.58 22.32
C ARG A 119 11.27 -2.31 21.63
N THR A 120 11.25 -1.20 22.36
CA THR A 120 11.50 0.13 21.78
C THR A 120 12.93 0.61 21.94
N GLY A 121 13.59 0.24 23.04
CA GLY A 121 14.96 0.67 23.29
C GLY A 121 15.70 -0.22 24.25
N THR A 122 16.88 0.23 24.62
CA THR A 122 17.77 -0.46 25.55
C THR A 122 17.20 -0.49 26.96
N CYS A 123 17.73 -1.36 27.84
CA CYS A 123 17.41 -1.35 29.26
C CYS A 123 17.66 0.04 29.89
N ALA A 124 18.76 0.70 29.55
CA ALA A 124 19.04 2.06 30.02
C ALA A 124 17.98 3.08 29.52
N PHE A 125 17.53 2.98 28.27
CA PHE A 125 16.39 3.76 27.78
C PHE A 125 15.11 3.44 28.58
N ALA A 126 14.81 2.16 28.79
CA ALA A 126 13.58 1.73 29.44
C ALA A 126 13.48 2.21 30.89
N LYS A 127 14.59 2.13 31.66
CA LYS A 127 14.67 2.66 33.02
C LYS A 127 14.35 4.15 33.06
N LYS A 128 15.02 4.94 32.22
CA LYS A 128 14.82 6.38 32.16
C LYS A 128 13.43 6.77 31.65
N TYR A 129 12.88 5.99 30.72
CA TYR A 129 11.50 6.14 30.26
C TYR A 129 10.50 5.92 31.40
N ASN A 130 10.64 4.81 32.13
CA ASN A 130 9.72 4.41 33.20
C ASN A 130 9.73 5.39 34.38
N GLU A 131 10.85 6.07 34.64
CA GLU A 131 10.95 7.17 35.59
C GLU A 131 10.12 8.39 35.14
N LYS A 132 10.15 8.74 33.85
CA LYS A 132 9.43 9.92 33.32
C LYS A 132 7.95 9.65 33.04
N ILE A 133 7.58 8.44 32.65
CA ILE A 133 6.22 8.08 32.19
C ILE A 133 5.77 6.75 32.85
N PRO A 134 5.51 6.76 34.17
CA PRO A 134 5.19 5.56 34.93
C PRO A 134 3.81 4.97 34.57
N ASN A 135 2.94 5.75 33.93
CA ASN A 135 1.60 5.34 33.48
C ASN A 135 1.64 4.76 32.07
N THR A 136 2.51 3.77 31.85
CA THR A 136 2.66 3.07 30.57
C THR A 136 2.20 1.62 30.71
N TYR A 137 1.28 1.20 29.85
CA TYR A 137 0.72 -0.14 29.83
C TYR A 137 0.89 -0.76 28.44
N ARG A 138 1.49 -1.94 28.37
CA ARG A 138 1.65 -2.72 27.14
C ARG A 138 0.69 -3.91 27.16
N VAL A 139 -0.31 -3.89 26.29
CA VAL A 139 -1.27 -4.97 26.11
C VAL A 139 -0.67 -5.99 25.16
N VAL A 140 -0.55 -7.23 25.64
CA VAL A 140 0.09 -8.32 24.92
C VAL A 140 -0.80 -9.55 24.96
N MET A 141 -1.04 -10.15 23.80
CA MET A 141 -1.80 -11.39 23.65
C MET A 141 -0.85 -12.58 23.60
N LYS A 142 -1.32 -13.72 24.11
CA LYS A 142 -0.67 -15.01 23.90
C LYS A 142 -0.44 -15.28 22.41
N ASP A 143 0.73 -15.83 22.10
CA ASP A 143 1.20 -16.21 20.77
C ASP A 143 1.41 -15.04 19.78
N ASP A 144 1.37 -13.79 20.26
CA ASP A 144 1.87 -12.64 19.48
C ASP A 144 3.40 -12.61 19.51
N LEU A 145 4.03 -12.75 18.33
CA LEU A 145 5.48 -12.76 18.17
C LEU A 145 6.11 -11.36 18.17
N ILE A 146 5.35 -10.28 17.98
CA ILE A 146 5.94 -8.95 17.79
C ILE A 146 6.48 -8.33 19.07
N PRO A 147 5.81 -8.48 20.23
CA PRO A 147 6.41 -8.12 21.51
C PRO A 147 7.71 -8.88 21.80
N THR A 148 7.96 -10.05 21.20
CA THR A 148 9.18 -10.80 21.48
C THR A 148 10.41 -10.25 20.74
N VAL A 149 10.24 -9.27 19.84
CA VAL A 149 11.33 -8.68 19.05
C VAL A 149 11.58 -7.20 19.38
N PRO A 150 12.83 -6.72 19.20
CA PRO A 150 14.07 -7.50 19.14
C PRO A 150 14.34 -8.29 20.44
N SER A 151 15.19 -9.32 20.37
CA SER A 151 15.50 -10.16 21.55
C SER A 151 16.17 -9.36 22.67
N CYS A 152 15.78 -9.68 23.90
CA CYS A 152 16.26 -9.07 25.13
C CYS A 152 17.55 -9.70 25.70
N SER A 153 17.99 -10.85 25.21
CA SER A 153 19.17 -11.54 25.79
C SER A 153 20.49 -11.11 25.16
N GLY A 154 20.46 -10.39 24.02
CA GLY A 154 21.65 -10.02 23.26
C GLY A 154 22.32 -11.18 22.52
N TYR A 155 21.94 -12.43 22.83
CA TYR A 155 22.39 -13.65 22.16
C TYR A 155 21.26 -14.21 21.29
N LEU A 156 21.58 -14.52 20.04
CA LEU A 156 20.65 -15.10 19.04
C LEU A 156 19.96 -16.40 19.50
N TYR A 157 20.47 -17.08 20.53
CA TYR A 157 20.04 -18.41 20.98
C TYR A 157 19.57 -18.49 22.44
N SER A 158 19.55 -17.38 23.20
CA SER A 158 19.09 -17.43 24.60
C SER A 158 17.64 -16.97 24.74
N SER A 159 16.83 -17.83 25.34
CA SER A 159 15.38 -17.66 25.58
C SER A 159 15.04 -16.89 26.85
N ARG A 160 16.05 -16.43 27.59
CA ARG A 160 15.89 -15.73 28.87
C ARG A 160 16.33 -14.27 28.72
N CYS A 161 15.38 -13.37 28.95
CA CYS A 161 15.62 -11.96 29.23
C CYS A 161 16.23 -11.93 30.62
N THR A 162 17.38 -11.31 30.76
CA THR A 162 17.94 -10.93 32.06
C THR A 162 17.28 -9.63 32.52
N ASP A 163 17.06 -9.52 33.83
CA ASP A 163 16.46 -8.33 34.42
C ASP A 163 17.31 -7.09 34.14
N CYS A 164 16.63 -5.96 33.93
CA CYS A 164 17.22 -4.66 33.68
C CYS A 164 17.84 -4.09 34.98
N GLY A 165 18.93 -4.71 35.42
CA GLY A 165 19.58 -4.38 36.69
C GLY A 165 21.03 -4.86 36.85
N SER A 166 21.55 -5.67 35.94
CA SER A 166 22.97 -6.04 35.95
C SER A 166 23.77 -5.23 34.93
N GLU A 167 24.96 -4.78 35.34
CA GLU A 167 25.82 -3.85 34.57
C GLU A 167 26.18 -4.37 33.16
N TRP A 168 26.11 -5.69 32.95
CA TRP A 168 26.46 -6.37 31.70
C TRP A 168 25.36 -6.34 30.61
N PHE A 169 24.12 -5.98 30.94
CA PHE A 169 22.97 -6.07 29.99
C PHE A 169 22.26 -4.73 29.72
N THR A 170 22.84 -3.61 30.14
CA THR A 170 22.29 -2.25 29.92
C THR A 170 22.08 -1.92 28.43
N TYR A 171 22.88 -2.54 27.55
CA TYR A 171 22.79 -2.36 26.11
C TYR A 171 21.73 -3.24 25.43
N ASN A 172 21.13 -4.23 26.10
CA ASN A 172 20.12 -5.09 25.47
C ASN A 172 18.76 -4.40 25.36
N TYR A 173 17.94 -4.84 24.41
CA TYR A 173 16.58 -4.31 24.25
C TYR A 173 15.69 -4.74 25.41
N TYR A 174 14.83 -3.83 25.88
CA TYR A 174 13.96 -4.05 27.03
C TYR A 174 12.62 -3.35 26.82
N HIS A 175 11.53 -3.93 27.32
CA HIS A 175 10.23 -3.28 27.30
C HIS A 175 10.12 -2.14 28.33
N VAL A 176 9.24 -1.18 28.01
CA VAL A 176 8.80 -0.13 28.94
C VAL A 176 7.44 -0.47 29.56
N GLY A 177 7.14 0.16 30.70
CA GLY A 177 5.84 0.09 31.36
C GLY A 177 5.49 -1.25 31.99
N THR A 178 4.21 -1.43 32.29
CA THR A 178 3.64 -2.66 32.85
C THR A 178 2.95 -3.47 31.76
N GLU A 179 3.21 -4.78 31.72
CA GLU A 179 2.49 -5.68 30.82
C GLU A 179 1.11 -6.05 31.34
N VAL A 180 0.16 -6.02 30.41
CA VAL A 180 -1.21 -6.47 30.58
C VAL A 180 -1.38 -7.67 29.64
N PHE A 181 -1.26 -8.86 30.20
CA PHE A 181 -1.24 -10.11 29.44
C PHE A 181 -2.62 -10.72 29.31
N TYR A 182 -2.99 -11.09 28.08
CA TYR A 182 -4.23 -11.79 27.75
C TYR A 182 -3.91 -13.21 27.25
N GLU A 183 -4.39 -14.23 27.96
CA GLU A 183 -4.26 -15.64 27.52
C GLU A 183 -5.19 -15.94 26.34
N ASN A 184 -6.45 -15.49 26.46
CA ASN A 184 -7.44 -15.43 25.39
C ASN A 184 -8.04 -14.02 25.43
N TRP A 185 -8.11 -13.34 24.28
CA TRP A 185 -8.68 -11.99 24.18
C TRP A 185 -10.09 -11.96 24.77
N THR A 186 -10.43 -10.88 25.51
CA THR A 186 -11.71 -10.56 26.20
C THR A 186 -12.38 -11.64 27.06
N ASP A 187 -12.48 -12.87 26.59
CA ASP A 187 -13.15 -14.01 27.20
C ASP A 187 -12.30 -14.70 28.29
N GLY A 188 -10.98 -14.52 28.26
CA GLY A 188 -10.03 -15.14 29.20
C GLY A 188 -9.65 -14.27 30.42
N GLY A 189 -10.10 -13.01 30.47
CA GLY A 189 -9.58 -12.02 31.43
C GLY A 189 -8.13 -11.60 31.16
N TYR A 190 -7.59 -10.71 32.00
CA TYR A 190 -6.20 -10.23 31.88
C TYR A 190 -5.41 -10.42 33.18
N ARG A 191 -4.08 -10.55 33.04
CA ARG A 191 -3.12 -10.56 34.14
C ARG A 191 -2.26 -9.30 34.07
N LEU A 192 -2.11 -8.61 35.20
CA LEU A 192 -1.09 -7.56 35.35
C LEU A 192 0.20 -8.21 35.79
N CYS A 193 1.24 -8.01 34.98
CA CYS A 193 2.57 -8.54 35.22
C CYS A 193 3.35 -7.62 36.17
N LYS A 194 4.52 -8.08 36.62
CA LYS A 194 5.42 -7.23 37.40
C LYS A 194 5.71 -5.92 36.66
N LYS A 195 5.57 -4.82 37.39
CA LYS A 195 5.69 -3.46 36.86
C LYS A 195 7.12 -3.23 36.39
N ASN A 196 7.28 -2.72 35.17
CA ASN A 196 8.58 -2.37 34.56
C ASN A 196 9.55 -3.55 34.39
N GLU A 197 9.06 -4.79 34.45
CA GLU A 197 9.87 -6.01 34.35
C GLU A 197 9.39 -6.90 33.19
N GLU A 198 10.28 -7.77 32.71
CA GLU A 198 9.99 -8.87 31.77
C GLU A 198 9.65 -10.14 32.59
N ASP A 199 8.46 -10.14 33.18
CA ASP A 199 7.99 -11.16 34.12
C ASP A 199 7.85 -12.55 33.48
N GLU A 200 8.60 -13.53 33.99
CA GLU A 200 8.59 -14.91 33.49
C GLU A 200 7.25 -15.64 33.67
N THR A 201 6.38 -15.13 34.55
CA THR A 201 5.05 -15.71 34.82
C THR A 201 3.94 -15.11 33.94
N CYS A 202 4.25 -14.05 33.19
CA CYS A 202 3.42 -13.48 32.13
C CYS A 202 3.85 -14.01 30.76
N ASN A 203 3.64 -13.29 29.64
CA ASN A 203 3.87 -13.84 28.29
C ASN A 203 5.30 -14.34 28.10
N ARG A 204 5.53 -15.62 28.42
CA ARG A 204 6.80 -16.29 28.25
C ARG A 204 6.62 -17.80 28.12
N ARG A 205 5.93 -18.24 27.07
CA ARG A 205 6.20 -19.57 26.52
C ARG A 205 6.39 -19.53 25.02
N HIS A 206 7.56 -20.05 24.68
CA HIS A 206 8.13 -20.25 23.36
C HIS A 206 8.63 -18.96 22.72
N LEU A 207 9.92 -19.00 22.36
CA LEU A 207 10.44 -18.25 21.22
C LEU A 207 10.93 -16.81 21.51
N SER A 208 12.03 -16.68 22.27
CA SER A 208 13.10 -15.77 21.83
C SER A 208 13.63 -16.34 20.53
N LEU A 209 12.89 -16.08 19.47
CA LEU A 209 13.28 -16.47 18.14
C LEU A 209 14.56 -15.73 17.78
N GLY A 210 15.50 -16.49 17.23
CA GLY A 210 16.48 -15.87 16.38
C GLY A 210 15.75 -15.21 15.22
N ILE A 211 16.39 -14.21 14.60
CA ILE A 211 15.83 -13.53 13.42
C ILE A 211 15.41 -14.52 12.32
N PHE A 212 16.08 -15.68 12.26
CA PHE A 212 15.82 -16.76 11.33
C PHE A 212 14.55 -17.56 11.62
N ASP A 213 14.23 -17.86 12.88
CA ASP A 213 12.97 -18.55 13.15
C ASP A 213 11.78 -17.57 13.15
N ILE A 214 11.95 -16.27 13.46
CA ILE A 214 10.90 -15.26 13.13
C ILE A 214 10.58 -15.28 11.63
N TYR A 215 11.61 -15.35 10.78
CA TYR A 215 11.40 -15.46 9.34
C TYR A 215 10.55 -16.69 9.01
N THR A 216 10.91 -17.88 9.50
CA THR A 216 10.14 -19.12 9.30
C THR A 216 8.71 -19.02 9.82
N TYR A 217 8.48 -18.47 11.01
CA TYR A 217 7.13 -18.36 11.58
C TYR A 217 6.26 -17.33 10.85
N ILE A 218 6.84 -16.21 10.39
CA ILE A 218 6.12 -15.21 9.61
C ILE A 218 5.82 -15.71 8.19
N THR A 219 6.74 -16.44 7.54
CA THR A 219 6.54 -16.92 6.17
C THR A 219 5.68 -18.18 6.09
N ASP A 220 5.80 -19.09 7.06
CA ASP A 220 5.27 -20.45 6.94
C ASP A 220 4.04 -20.69 7.83
N ASN A 221 3.74 -19.79 8.79
CA ASN A 221 2.68 -20.02 9.78
C ASN A 221 1.77 -18.80 10.03
N LYS A 222 0.67 -18.73 9.27
CA LYS A 222 -0.37 -17.69 9.38
C LYS A 222 -0.99 -17.57 10.78
N TYR A 223 -0.86 -18.57 11.65
CA TYR A 223 -1.43 -18.57 13.00
C TYR A 223 -0.92 -17.41 13.86
N TYR A 224 0.40 -17.28 14.01
CA TYR A 224 1.02 -16.29 14.88
C TYR A 224 0.81 -14.87 14.40
N LEU A 225 0.78 -14.71 13.08
CA LEU A 225 0.50 -13.43 12.44
C LEU A 225 -0.95 -13.00 12.62
N ASN A 226 -1.91 -13.94 12.50
CA ASN A 226 -3.30 -13.66 12.81
C ASN A 226 -3.46 -13.25 14.27
N LYS A 227 -2.74 -13.90 15.20
CA LYS A 227 -2.73 -13.51 16.62
C LYS A 227 -2.22 -12.09 16.86
N HIS A 228 -1.26 -11.63 16.06
CA HIS A 228 -0.78 -10.25 16.15
C HIS A 228 -1.85 -9.22 15.76
N VAL A 229 -2.80 -9.54 14.88
CA VAL A 229 -3.83 -8.58 14.42
C VAL A 229 -5.17 -8.72 15.13
N THR A 230 -5.39 -9.76 15.93
CA THR A 230 -6.66 -10.04 16.64
C THR A 230 -6.91 -9.17 17.88
N TYR A 231 -6.08 -8.15 18.18
CA TYR A 231 -6.38 -7.19 19.25
C TYR A 231 -7.66 -6.37 18.99
N PHE A 232 -8.21 -6.45 17.78
CA PHE A 232 -9.37 -5.68 17.32
C PHE A 232 -10.33 -6.57 16.52
N GLU A 233 -10.91 -7.60 17.14
CA GLU A 233 -11.84 -8.53 16.46
C GLU A 233 -13.21 -7.93 16.13
N GLU A 234 -13.63 -6.84 16.79
CA GLU A 234 -14.77 -6.04 16.35
C GLU A 234 -14.31 -4.80 15.60
N SER A 235 -14.43 -4.81 14.27
CA SER A 235 -14.36 -3.57 13.48
C SER A 235 -15.48 -2.66 13.94
N LEU A 236 -15.16 -1.54 14.57
CA LEU A 236 -16.12 -0.48 14.84
C LEU A 236 -16.64 0.02 13.47
N ASN A 237 -17.88 -0.36 13.11
CA ASN A 237 -18.65 0.21 12.01
C ASN A 237 -19.09 1.64 12.35
N GLN A 238 -18.15 2.52 12.70
CA GLN A 238 -18.42 3.93 12.97
C GLN A 238 -17.88 4.79 11.83
N THR A 239 -18.76 5.60 11.24
CA THR A 239 -18.44 6.51 10.15
C THR A 239 -17.69 7.74 10.66
N TYR A 240 -16.87 8.32 9.78
CA TYR A 240 -16.01 9.49 10.01
C TYR A 240 -16.73 10.72 10.62
N ASN A 241 -18.06 10.81 10.51
CA ASN A 241 -18.82 11.97 10.97
C ASN A 241 -19.03 12.04 12.50
N ASP A 242 -18.69 10.99 13.26
CA ASP A 242 -18.92 10.95 14.72
C ASP A 242 -17.66 11.21 15.57
N THR A 243 -16.47 11.30 14.96
CA THR A 243 -15.21 11.49 15.69
C THR A 243 -14.47 12.75 15.21
N ARG A 244 -14.16 13.67 16.12
CA ARG A 244 -13.31 14.86 15.86
C ARG A 244 -11.83 14.47 15.74
N CYS A 245 -11.52 13.47 14.92
CA CYS A 245 -10.18 12.94 14.72
C CYS A 245 -9.46 13.62 13.53
N ARG A 246 -8.18 13.94 13.70
CA ARG A 246 -7.29 14.50 12.68
C ARG A 246 -6.21 13.50 12.33
N PHE A 247 -6.10 13.13 11.05
CA PHE A 247 -5.04 12.24 10.56
C PHE A 247 -3.80 13.03 10.10
N ILE A 248 -2.64 12.69 10.66
CA ILE A 248 -1.30 13.18 10.29
C ILE A 248 -0.56 12.04 9.59
N LYS A 249 -0.49 12.06 8.26
CA LYS A 249 0.18 11.00 7.48
C LYS A 249 1.71 11.16 7.51
N PRO A 250 2.50 10.07 7.46
CA PRO A 250 3.96 10.15 7.58
C PRO A 250 4.62 10.81 6.36
N ASN A 251 3.88 10.96 5.26
CA ASN A 251 4.33 11.74 4.11
C ASN A 251 3.77 13.18 4.09
N ALA A 252 3.14 13.63 5.18
CA ALA A 252 2.66 15.00 5.33
C ALA A 252 3.62 15.79 6.23
N ARG A 253 4.80 16.15 5.69
CA ARG A 253 5.67 17.11 6.35
C ARG A 253 4.95 18.44 6.57
N LEU A 254 4.52 18.80 7.78
CA LEU A 254 3.78 20.04 8.13
C LEU A 254 2.35 20.09 7.53
N GLY A 255 1.78 18.95 7.17
CA GLY A 255 0.62 18.91 6.27
C GLY A 255 1.00 19.01 4.79
N PHE A 256 2.28 18.79 4.45
CA PHE A 256 2.81 18.85 3.10
C PHE A 256 3.34 17.50 2.60
N TYR A 257 2.78 17.00 1.51
CA TYR A 257 3.23 15.86 0.73
C TYR A 257 4.69 16.00 0.25
N VAL A 258 5.44 14.90 0.28
CA VAL A 258 6.80 14.80 -0.30
C VAL A 258 6.80 13.74 -1.39
N PHE A 259 7.40 14.05 -2.55
CA PHE A 259 7.62 13.07 -3.60
C PHE A 259 8.63 12.01 -3.15
N ASP A 260 8.14 10.86 -2.70
CA ASP A 260 8.98 9.68 -2.43
C ASP A 260 9.29 8.98 -3.75
N LYS A 261 10.52 8.51 -3.95
CA LYS A 261 10.87 7.70 -5.13
C LYS A 261 10.35 6.27 -5.00
N ARG A 262 10.08 5.79 -3.77
CA ARG A 262 9.53 4.46 -3.49
C ARG A 262 8.05 4.36 -3.86
N TYR A 263 7.54 3.12 -3.88
CA TYR A 263 6.12 2.86 -3.98
C TYR A 263 5.37 3.50 -2.79
N ASN A 264 4.28 4.20 -3.09
CA ASN A 264 3.43 4.82 -2.09
C ASN A 264 1.98 4.40 -2.33
N ALA A 265 1.43 3.59 -1.41
CA ALA A 265 0.06 3.10 -1.49
C ALA A 265 -0.98 4.24 -1.54
N TYR A 266 -0.67 5.43 -1.02
CA TYR A 266 -1.54 6.60 -1.10
C TYR A 266 -1.63 7.17 -2.52
N GLU A 267 -0.51 7.27 -3.24
CA GLU A 267 -0.51 7.66 -4.65
C GLU A 267 -1.25 6.60 -5.48
N ALA A 268 -1.03 5.32 -5.15
CA ALA A 268 -1.71 4.22 -5.80
C ALA A 268 -3.22 4.26 -5.56
N GLN A 269 -3.68 4.62 -4.36
CA GLN A 269 -5.09 4.79 -4.07
C GLN A 269 -5.72 5.96 -4.85
N ILE A 270 -5.02 7.11 -4.97
CA ILE A 270 -5.48 8.24 -5.81
C ILE A 270 -5.61 7.78 -7.26
N LEU A 271 -4.56 7.20 -7.83
CA LEU A 271 -4.54 6.80 -9.24
C LEU A 271 -5.47 5.62 -9.54
N GLY A 272 -5.62 4.67 -8.64
CA GLY A 272 -6.51 3.52 -8.81
C GLY A 272 -7.95 3.98 -8.89
N ARG A 273 -8.38 4.79 -7.92
CA ARG A 273 -9.75 5.33 -7.84
C ARG A 273 -10.03 6.31 -8.98
N LEU A 274 -9.04 7.11 -9.37
CA LEU A 274 -9.14 7.99 -10.53
C LEU A 274 -9.26 7.20 -11.84
N SER A 275 -8.45 6.14 -12.01
CA SER A 275 -8.48 5.28 -13.20
C SER A 275 -9.83 4.58 -13.38
N GLU A 276 -10.45 4.16 -12.27
CA GLU A 276 -11.78 3.56 -12.29
C GLU A 276 -12.87 4.60 -12.56
N ALA A 277 -12.76 5.79 -11.97
CA ALA A 277 -13.71 6.89 -12.19
C ALA A 277 -13.79 7.27 -13.67
N ILE A 278 -12.65 7.50 -14.34
CA ILE A 278 -12.60 7.88 -15.77
C ILE A 278 -13.03 6.74 -16.70
N GLY A 279 -13.13 5.51 -16.18
CA GLY A 279 -13.72 4.37 -16.88
C GLY A 279 -15.22 4.50 -17.13
N LYS A 280 -15.91 5.47 -16.52
CA LYS A 280 -17.39 5.60 -16.55
C LYS A 280 -17.85 6.85 -17.30
N ASP A 281 -19.10 6.85 -17.74
CA ASP A 281 -19.72 8.00 -18.44
C ASP A 281 -19.85 9.24 -17.54
N GLU A 282 -20.26 9.05 -16.27
CA GLU A 282 -20.44 10.13 -15.29
C GLU A 282 -19.17 10.41 -14.46
N TYR A 283 -17.98 10.21 -15.03
CA TYR A 283 -16.70 10.29 -14.31
C TYR A 283 -16.50 11.61 -13.56
N ASP A 284 -16.95 12.74 -14.12
CA ASP A 284 -16.83 14.06 -13.49
C ASP A 284 -17.66 14.16 -12.20
N GLU A 285 -18.85 13.55 -12.14
CA GLU A 285 -19.66 13.48 -10.93
C GLU A 285 -19.06 12.50 -9.92
N CYS A 286 -18.55 11.36 -10.40
CA CYS A 286 -17.84 10.39 -9.56
C CYS A 286 -16.65 11.04 -8.83
N ILE A 287 -15.75 11.73 -9.54
CA ILE A 287 -14.57 12.39 -8.95
C ILE A 287 -14.97 13.47 -7.93
N LYS A 288 -16.07 14.19 -8.16
CA LYS A 288 -16.54 15.25 -7.24
C LYS A 288 -17.17 14.71 -5.96
N ARG A 289 -17.95 13.62 -6.05
CA ARG A 289 -18.71 13.05 -4.92
C ARG A 289 -17.89 12.09 -4.09
N ASP A 290 -16.88 11.52 -4.71
CA ASP A 290 -15.88 10.75 -4.02
C ASP A 290 -15.10 11.65 -3.04
N ILE A 291 -15.29 11.44 -1.73
CA ILE A 291 -14.73 12.31 -0.68
C ILE A 291 -13.20 12.27 -0.72
N PHE A 292 -12.62 11.13 -1.09
CA PHE A 292 -11.18 10.98 -1.13
C PHE A 292 -10.57 11.70 -2.34
N LEU A 293 -11.09 11.48 -3.55
CA LEU A 293 -10.60 12.16 -4.75
C LEU A 293 -10.86 13.67 -4.65
N SER A 294 -12.08 14.07 -4.32
CA SER A 294 -12.45 15.49 -4.22
C SER A 294 -11.60 16.27 -3.21
N ASN A 295 -11.15 15.65 -2.11
CA ASN A 295 -10.26 16.30 -1.14
C ASN A 295 -8.79 16.34 -1.59
N ASN A 296 -8.36 15.44 -2.47
CA ASN A 296 -6.95 15.26 -2.82
C ASN A 296 -6.55 15.80 -4.19
N ILE A 297 -7.48 15.90 -5.12
CA ILE A 297 -7.19 16.27 -6.51
C ILE A 297 -8.19 17.27 -7.07
N ARG A 298 -7.76 18.02 -8.10
CA ARG A 298 -8.60 18.96 -8.87
C ARG A 298 -8.35 18.77 -10.35
N LYS A 299 -9.43 18.59 -11.13
CA LYS A 299 -9.38 18.53 -12.60
C LYS A 299 -8.69 19.75 -13.19
N VAL A 300 -7.75 19.49 -14.08
CA VAL A 300 -7.01 20.49 -14.86
C VAL A 300 -7.39 20.37 -16.33
N TYR A 301 -7.41 19.14 -16.86
CA TYR A 301 -7.66 18.87 -18.27
C TYR A 301 -8.23 17.47 -18.45
N SER A 302 -9.04 17.28 -19.48
CA SER A 302 -9.47 15.97 -19.94
C SER A 302 -9.67 16.01 -21.45
N TYR A 303 -9.32 14.92 -22.11
CA TYR A 303 -9.60 14.71 -23.53
C TYR A 303 -10.09 13.28 -23.73
N ASN A 304 -11.18 13.13 -24.47
CA ASN A 304 -11.73 11.84 -24.86
C ASN A 304 -11.90 11.75 -26.37
N VAL A 305 -11.79 10.53 -26.89
CA VAL A 305 -12.00 10.22 -28.30
C VAL A 305 -12.63 8.83 -28.41
N SER A 306 -13.65 8.70 -29.26
CA SER A 306 -14.21 7.40 -29.60
C SER A 306 -13.46 6.83 -30.79
N ASP A 307 -13.03 5.57 -30.70
CA ASP A 307 -12.33 4.89 -31.78
C ASP A 307 -13.10 3.63 -32.19
N ASN A 308 -13.48 3.57 -33.46
CA ASN A 308 -14.28 2.48 -34.01
C ASN A 308 -13.48 1.18 -34.17
N GLU A 309 -12.17 1.27 -34.40
CA GLU A 309 -11.27 0.11 -34.55
C GLU A 309 -10.96 -0.51 -33.19
N LEU A 310 -10.77 0.33 -32.17
CA LEU A 310 -10.53 -0.09 -30.79
C LEU A 310 -11.83 -0.39 -30.03
N GLN A 311 -12.99 -0.08 -30.64
CA GLN A 311 -14.35 -0.34 -30.15
C GLN A 311 -14.59 0.19 -28.74
N GLY A 312 -14.19 1.44 -28.48
CA GLY A 312 -14.35 2.04 -27.17
C GLY A 312 -14.01 3.53 -27.13
N THR A 313 -14.25 4.13 -25.97
CA THR A 313 -13.82 5.49 -25.69
C THR A 313 -12.44 5.46 -25.03
N LEU A 314 -11.50 6.20 -25.61
CA LEU A 314 -10.19 6.45 -25.03
C LEU A 314 -10.20 7.82 -24.37
N MET A 315 -9.50 7.94 -23.25
CA MET A 315 -9.46 9.19 -22.51
C MET A 315 -8.13 9.36 -21.78
N VAL A 316 -7.68 10.61 -21.73
CA VAL A 316 -6.65 11.08 -20.82
C VAL A 316 -7.25 12.15 -19.91
N HIS A 317 -6.97 12.04 -18.62
CA HIS A 317 -7.47 12.95 -17.60
C HIS A 317 -6.32 13.41 -16.71
N MET A 318 -6.26 14.72 -16.45
CA MET A 318 -5.19 15.34 -15.68
C MET A 318 -5.74 16.07 -14.47
N ASP A 319 -5.20 15.78 -13.30
CA ASP A 319 -5.55 16.47 -12.07
C ASP A 319 -4.32 17.00 -11.33
N GLU A 320 -4.44 18.18 -10.76
CA GLU A 320 -3.46 18.70 -9.82
C GLU A 320 -3.74 18.21 -8.40
N SER A 321 -2.68 17.93 -7.66
CA SER A 321 -2.77 17.66 -6.22
C SER A 321 -3.28 18.88 -5.44
N LYS A 322 -4.24 18.67 -4.54
CA LYS A 322 -4.70 19.65 -3.54
C LYS A 322 -3.93 19.61 -2.23
N PHE A 323 -3.24 18.50 -1.96
CA PHE A 323 -2.40 18.41 -0.76
C PHE A 323 -1.27 19.44 -0.84
N LYS A 324 -0.93 20.09 0.28
CA LYS A 324 0.21 20.99 0.33
C LYS A 324 1.48 20.17 0.07
N THR A 325 2.56 20.75 -0.41
CA THR A 325 3.82 20.04 -0.74
C THR A 325 5.05 20.81 -0.28
N HIS A 326 6.10 20.09 0.13
CA HIS A 326 7.33 20.75 0.56
C HIS A 326 7.88 21.62 -0.58
N ASN A 327 8.34 22.85 -0.29
CA ASN A 327 8.81 23.82 -1.30
C ASN A 327 7.79 24.23 -2.38
N ASN A 328 6.47 24.10 -2.15
CA ASN A 328 5.42 24.39 -3.14
C ASN A 328 5.53 23.53 -4.43
N GLU A 329 6.13 22.34 -4.34
CA GLU A 329 6.24 21.38 -5.43
C GLU A 329 4.86 20.92 -5.90
N LYS A 330 4.46 21.14 -7.14
CA LYS A 330 3.09 20.78 -7.57
C LYS A 330 3.10 19.45 -8.32
N HIS A 331 2.17 18.56 -7.96
CA HIS A 331 2.07 17.23 -8.56
C HIS A 331 0.92 17.23 -9.58
N LEU A 332 1.18 16.66 -10.74
CA LEU A 332 0.19 16.41 -11.77
C LEU A 332 -0.01 14.90 -11.90
N PHE A 333 -1.22 14.44 -11.64
CA PHE A 333 -1.65 13.08 -11.92
C PHE A 333 -2.18 13.04 -13.35
N ILE A 334 -1.73 12.07 -14.14
CA ILE A 334 -2.19 11.84 -15.52
C ILE A 334 -2.73 10.42 -15.60
N ALA A 335 -4.05 10.30 -15.65
CA ALA A 335 -4.75 9.03 -15.73
C ALA A 335 -5.21 8.72 -17.16
N HIS A 336 -4.94 7.51 -17.64
CA HIS A 336 -5.45 7.03 -18.93
C HIS A 336 -6.55 5.99 -18.72
N LYS A 337 -7.64 6.16 -19.45
CA LYS A 337 -8.81 5.27 -19.40
C LYS A 337 -8.47 3.91 -20.03
N GLY A 338 -8.87 2.84 -19.33
CA GLY A 338 -8.83 1.48 -19.84
C GLY A 338 -10.11 1.10 -20.60
N THR A 339 -10.18 -0.13 -21.12
CA THR A 339 -11.35 -0.64 -21.82
C THR A 339 -12.51 -0.90 -20.85
N GLU A 340 -13.71 -0.41 -21.17
CA GLU A 340 -14.92 -0.57 -20.32
C GLU A 340 -15.42 -2.02 -20.24
N ASN A 341 -14.97 -2.88 -21.16
CA ASN A 341 -15.39 -4.28 -21.25
C ASN A 341 -14.19 -5.23 -21.26
N PRO A 342 -13.72 -5.68 -20.07
CA PRO A 342 -12.62 -6.65 -19.95
C PRO A 342 -12.86 -7.97 -20.70
N LYS A 343 -14.12 -8.39 -20.92
CA LYS A 343 -14.46 -9.58 -21.75
C LYS A 343 -14.09 -9.36 -23.20
N GLN A 344 -14.44 -8.18 -23.72
CA GLN A 344 -14.08 -7.76 -25.06
C GLN A 344 -12.56 -7.56 -25.20
N LEU A 345 -11.90 -7.00 -24.18
CA LEU A 345 -10.44 -6.85 -24.16
C LEU A 345 -9.72 -8.19 -24.30
N ILE A 346 -10.10 -9.23 -23.54
CA ILE A 346 -9.48 -10.56 -23.67
C ILE A 346 -9.84 -11.21 -25.01
N ALA A 347 -11.08 -11.06 -25.51
CA ALA A 347 -11.47 -11.57 -26.83
C ALA A 347 -10.71 -10.88 -27.98
N GLN A 348 -10.47 -9.58 -27.89
CA GLN A 348 -9.67 -8.80 -28.85
C GLN A 348 -8.18 -9.16 -28.74
N ILE A 349 -7.66 -9.26 -27.51
CA ILE A 349 -6.29 -9.73 -27.23
C ILE A 349 -6.10 -11.14 -27.80
N SER A 350 -7.10 -12.03 -27.70
CA SER A 350 -7.08 -13.40 -28.27
C SER A 350 -6.96 -13.47 -29.79
N ARG A 351 -7.44 -12.45 -30.52
CA ARG A 351 -7.38 -12.35 -31.98
C ARG A 351 -6.09 -11.69 -32.51
N ILE A 352 -5.35 -10.96 -31.67
CA ILE A 352 -4.24 -10.06 -32.10
C ILE A 352 -2.88 -10.45 -31.46
N PHE A 353 -2.78 -11.64 -30.83
CA PHE A 353 -1.49 -12.12 -30.30
C PHE A 353 -0.46 -12.37 -31.41
N THR A 354 0.24 -11.32 -31.87
CA THR A 354 1.51 -11.35 -32.61
C THR A 354 1.96 -9.98 -33.08
N THR A 355 1.07 -9.00 -33.30
CA THR A 355 1.48 -7.77 -33.99
C THR A 355 2.12 -6.76 -33.05
N LYS A 356 3.35 -6.37 -33.39
CA LYS A 356 4.13 -5.38 -32.68
C LYS A 356 4.36 -4.18 -33.56
N LYS A 357 4.51 -3.02 -32.93
CA LYS A 357 4.91 -1.77 -33.58
C LYS A 357 6.20 -1.28 -32.95
N LYS A 358 7.13 -0.82 -33.77
CA LYS A 358 8.32 -0.10 -33.27
C LYS A 358 7.86 1.14 -32.50
N PHE A 359 8.41 1.32 -31.31
CA PHE A 359 8.11 2.43 -30.43
C PHE A 359 9.39 3.21 -30.14
N LEU A 360 9.51 4.36 -30.82
CA LEU A 360 10.64 5.29 -30.64
C LEU A 360 11.98 4.55 -30.71
N ASP A 361 12.86 4.79 -29.74
CA ASP A 361 14.17 4.14 -29.57
C ASP A 361 14.15 2.94 -28.61
N ALA A 362 12.96 2.49 -28.19
CA ALA A 362 12.81 1.48 -27.14
C ALA A 362 12.56 0.07 -27.67
N GLY A 363 12.55 -0.17 -28.98
CA GLY A 363 12.22 -1.48 -29.54
C GLY A 363 10.75 -1.57 -29.90
N GLU A 364 10.09 -2.71 -29.64
CA GLU A 364 8.70 -2.92 -30.09
C GLU A 364 7.71 -3.10 -28.93
N VAL A 365 6.48 -2.65 -29.17
CA VAL A 365 5.36 -2.69 -28.21
C VAL A 365 4.12 -3.31 -28.82
N PHE A 366 3.16 -3.73 -27.99
CA PHE A 366 1.91 -4.32 -28.47
C PHE A 366 1.11 -3.29 -29.29
N SER A 367 0.74 -3.65 -30.51
CA SER A 367 0.10 -2.76 -31.49
C SER A 367 -1.18 -2.08 -30.97
N TYR A 368 -2.06 -2.85 -30.32
CA TYR A 368 -3.33 -2.33 -29.78
C TYR A 368 -3.10 -1.24 -28.72
N GLN A 369 -2.12 -1.45 -27.84
CA GLN A 369 -1.74 -0.45 -26.83
C GLN A 369 -1.11 0.78 -27.48
N PHE A 370 -0.29 0.58 -28.52
CA PHE A 370 0.29 1.68 -29.31
C PHE A 370 -0.80 2.53 -29.96
N ASP A 371 -1.82 1.93 -30.56
CA ASP A 371 -2.89 2.67 -31.24
C ASP A 371 -3.73 3.48 -30.23
N ALA A 372 -4.07 2.89 -29.09
CA ALA A 372 -4.75 3.58 -28.00
C ALA A 372 -3.94 4.77 -27.44
N TYR A 373 -2.64 4.58 -27.29
CA TYR A 373 -1.71 5.61 -26.89
C TYR A 373 -1.62 6.74 -27.95
N ASN A 374 -1.52 6.38 -29.23
CA ASN A 374 -1.35 7.35 -30.32
C ASN A 374 -2.57 8.26 -30.49
N ALA A 375 -3.78 7.74 -30.24
CA ALA A 375 -5.02 8.49 -30.32
C ALA A 375 -5.13 9.64 -29.29
N THR A 376 -4.46 9.53 -28.15
CA THR A 376 -4.57 10.50 -27.04
C THR A 376 -3.30 11.31 -26.79
N TYR A 377 -2.12 10.77 -27.16
CA TYR A 377 -0.82 11.35 -26.79
C TYR A 377 -0.62 12.80 -27.26
N LYS A 378 -0.97 13.12 -28.52
CA LYS A 378 -0.76 14.47 -29.08
C LYS A 378 -1.45 15.53 -28.22
N PHE A 379 -2.71 15.31 -27.87
CA PHE A 379 -3.51 16.24 -27.09
C PHE A 379 -2.99 16.35 -25.65
N MET A 380 -2.62 15.20 -25.06
CA MET A 380 -1.99 15.17 -23.74
C MET A 380 -0.67 15.97 -23.71
N ILE A 381 0.26 15.71 -24.64
CA ILE A 381 1.60 16.32 -24.59
C ILE A 381 1.56 17.81 -24.89
N GLU A 382 0.66 18.27 -25.78
CA GLU A 382 0.45 19.69 -26.06
C GLU A 382 -0.02 20.44 -24.82
N GLU A 383 -0.99 19.87 -24.08
CA GLU A 383 -1.46 20.49 -22.84
C GLU A 383 -0.40 20.41 -21.73
N LEU A 384 0.27 19.28 -21.58
CA LEU A 384 1.35 19.11 -20.60
C LEU A 384 2.48 20.12 -20.82
N LYS A 385 2.88 20.38 -22.08
CA LYS A 385 3.87 21.42 -22.41
C LYS A 385 3.41 22.81 -21.96
N LYS A 386 2.13 23.17 -22.13
CA LYS A 386 1.59 24.46 -21.65
C LYS A 386 1.61 24.55 -20.13
N LEU A 387 1.24 23.45 -19.45
CA LEU A 387 1.20 23.37 -18.00
C LEU A 387 2.60 23.47 -17.36
N ILE A 388 3.59 22.78 -17.94
CA ILE A 388 5.00 22.82 -17.49
C ILE A 388 5.60 24.20 -17.75
N LYS A 389 5.37 24.83 -18.91
CA LYS A 389 5.87 26.19 -19.23
C LYS A 389 5.39 27.25 -18.23
N LYS A 390 4.20 27.08 -17.66
CA LYS A 390 3.68 27.96 -16.61
C LYS A 390 4.34 27.73 -15.23
N ASN A 391 5.40 26.92 -15.16
CA ASN A 391 6.03 26.41 -13.93
C ASN A 391 5.00 25.84 -12.95
N LYS A 392 3.93 25.24 -13.48
CA LYS A 392 2.80 24.82 -12.66
C LYS A 392 3.04 23.48 -11.97
N TYR A 393 3.94 22.61 -12.44
CA TYR A 393 4.14 21.27 -11.87
C TYR A 393 5.60 20.82 -11.87
N THR A 394 6.05 20.22 -10.78
CA THR A 394 7.43 19.73 -10.57
C THR A 394 7.52 18.21 -10.62
N HIS A 395 6.42 17.51 -10.37
CA HIS A 395 6.34 16.05 -10.36
C HIS A 395 5.16 15.58 -11.19
N ILE A 396 5.39 14.57 -12.04
CA ILE A 396 4.36 14.04 -12.95
C ILE A 396 4.19 12.56 -12.65
N ILE A 397 2.96 12.16 -12.33
CA ILE A 397 2.65 10.78 -11.96
C ILE A 397 1.62 10.24 -12.94
N PHE A 398 2.06 9.32 -13.80
CA PHE A 398 1.21 8.65 -14.76
C PHE A 398 0.56 7.43 -14.11
N GLY A 399 -0.68 7.12 -14.49
CA GLY A 399 -1.32 5.89 -14.07
C GLY A 399 -2.53 5.52 -14.91
N GLY A 400 -2.94 4.28 -14.77
CA GLY A 400 -4.07 3.76 -15.51
C GLY A 400 -4.32 2.31 -15.15
N HIS A 401 -5.57 1.90 -15.35
CA HIS A 401 -6.02 0.54 -15.13
C HIS A 401 -6.10 -0.22 -16.45
N SER A 402 -5.73 -1.51 -16.44
CA SER A 402 -5.82 -2.40 -17.59
C SER A 402 -5.07 -1.82 -18.82
N LEU A 403 -5.74 -1.67 -19.97
CA LEU A 403 -5.20 -0.99 -21.16
C LEU A 403 -4.62 0.39 -20.83
N GLY A 404 -5.28 1.17 -19.97
CA GLY A 404 -4.83 2.49 -19.55
C GLY A 404 -3.49 2.47 -18.83
N GLY A 405 -3.16 1.37 -18.15
CA GLY A 405 -1.85 1.16 -17.54
C GLY A 405 -0.73 1.09 -18.58
N ALA A 406 -0.92 0.28 -19.62
CA ALA A 406 0.05 0.19 -20.72
C ALA A 406 0.18 1.50 -21.50
N VAL A 407 -0.94 2.17 -21.79
CA VAL A 407 -0.95 3.50 -22.43
C VAL A 407 -0.18 4.52 -21.59
N SER A 408 -0.35 4.50 -20.27
CA SER A 408 0.38 5.37 -19.34
C SER A 408 1.88 5.13 -19.36
N MET A 409 2.32 3.88 -19.48
CA MET A 409 3.74 3.55 -19.61
C MET A 409 4.33 4.13 -20.91
N LEU A 410 3.63 3.95 -22.05
CA LEU A 410 4.06 4.50 -23.33
C LEU A 410 4.10 6.04 -23.30
N ALA A 411 3.06 6.68 -22.78
CA ALA A 411 2.97 8.13 -22.65
C ALA A 411 4.08 8.71 -21.76
N ALA A 412 4.37 8.07 -20.62
CA ALA A 412 5.45 8.48 -19.73
C ALA A 412 6.81 8.37 -20.42
N TYR A 413 7.08 7.26 -21.13
CA TYR A 413 8.34 7.09 -21.85
C TYR A 413 8.53 8.16 -22.93
N HIS A 414 7.50 8.40 -23.75
CA HIS A 414 7.59 9.40 -24.81
C HIS A 414 7.73 10.82 -24.26
N CYS A 415 7.10 11.14 -23.13
CA CYS A 415 7.28 12.43 -22.48
C CYS A 415 8.75 12.68 -22.07
N ILE A 416 9.46 11.64 -21.62
CA ILE A 416 10.90 11.73 -21.31
C ILE A 416 11.73 11.82 -22.59
N TYR A 417 11.40 11.01 -23.59
CA TYR A 417 12.06 11.01 -24.90
C TYR A 417 12.01 12.39 -25.58
N ASP A 418 10.86 13.07 -25.52
CA ASP A 418 10.66 14.42 -26.03
C ASP A 418 11.32 15.53 -25.18
N GLY A 419 11.95 15.17 -24.05
CA GLY A 419 12.55 16.12 -23.11
C GLY A 419 11.53 16.98 -22.34
N VAL A 420 10.26 16.60 -22.35
CA VAL A 420 9.17 17.33 -21.66
C VAL A 420 9.14 16.95 -20.17
N CYS A 421 9.27 15.66 -19.89
CA CYS A 421 9.36 15.11 -18.54
C CYS A 421 10.83 14.87 -18.14
N LYS A 422 11.10 14.75 -16.83
CA LYS A 422 12.42 14.35 -16.29
C LYS A 422 12.32 13.02 -15.54
N SER A 423 13.27 12.12 -15.79
CA SER A 423 13.26 10.74 -15.27
C SER A 423 13.12 10.68 -13.75
N ASP A 424 13.88 11.51 -13.03
CA ASP A 424 13.90 11.54 -11.56
C ASP A 424 12.69 12.24 -10.93
N LYS A 425 11.82 12.85 -11.76
CA LYS A 425 10.61 13.59 -11.38
C LYS A 425 9.33 13.00 -11.96
N THR A 426 9.45 11.87 -12.65
CA THR A 426 8.32 11.16 -13.25
C THR A 426 8.19 9.79 -12.62
N LYS A 427 6.97 9.45 -12.19
CA LYS A 427 6.61 8.15 -11.65
C LYS A 427 5.47 7.56 -12.48
N VAL A 428 5.43 6.24 -12.60
CA VAL A 428 4.33 5.53 -13.25
C VAL A 428 3.77 4.50 -12.27
N VAL A 429 2.45 4.52 -12.05
CA VAL A 429 1.76 3.56 -11.19
C VAL A 429 0.56 3.00 -11.95
N THR A 430 0.62 1.72 -12.33
CA THR A 430 -0.41 1.06 -13.16
C THR A 430 -1.13 -0.03 -12.38
N PHE A 431 -2.38 -0.33 -12.73
CA PHE A 431 -3.20 -1.33 -12.05
C PHE A 431 -3.65 -2.41 -13.04
N GLY A 432 -3.34 -3.68 -12.75
CA GLY A 432 -3.73 -4.79 -13.62
C GLY A 432 -3.24 -4.65 -15.07
N SER A 433 -2.12 -3.94 -15.28
CA SER A 433 -1.63 -3.64 -16.63
C SER A 433 -1.10 -4.90 -17.31
N PRO A 434 -1.49 -5.18 -18.58
CA PRO A 434 -0.85 -6.21 -19.39
C PRO A 434 0.62 -5.88 -19.69
N ARG A 435 1.38 -6.87 -20.17
CA ARG A 435 2.74 -6.67 -20.71
C ARG A 435 2.67 -5.66 -21.86
N THR A 436 3.61 -4.72 -21.87
CA THR A 436 3.55 -3.57 -22.79
C THR A 436 4.37 -3.78 -24.06
N GLY A 437 5.55 -4.39 -23.93
CA GLY A 437 6.45 -4.52 -25.06
C GLY A 437 7.44 -5.64 -24.92
N THR A 438 8.41 -5.62 -25.81
CA THR A 438 9.47 -6.63 -25.94
C THR A 438 10.51 -6.54 -24.82
N CYS A 439 11.41 -7.51 -24.76
CA CYS A 439 12.55 -7.49 -23.82
C CYS A 439 13.44 -6.24 -24.03
N ASP A 440 13.63 -5.81 -25.29
CA ASP A 440 14.34 -4.55 -25.60
C ASP A 440 13.60 -3.34 -25.01
N PHE A 441 12.28 -3.30 -25.16
CA PHE A 441 11.43 -2.26 -24.56
C PHE A 441 11.52 -2.27 -23.05
N ALA A 442 11.30 -3.39 -22.39
CA ALA A 442 11.37 -3.47 -20.94
C ALA A 442 12.75 -3.05 -20.41
N THR A 443 13.83 -3.52 -21.04
CA THR A 443 15.21 -3.20 -20.64
C THR A 443 15.51 -1.72 -20.80
N LYS A 444 15.16 -1.12 -21.93
CA LYS A 444 15.37 0.31 -22.18
C LYS A 444 14.48 1.15 -21.27
N TYR A 445 13.20 0.79 -21.15
CA TYR A 445 12.22 1.47 -20.31
C TYR A 445 12.69 1.54 -18.85
N ASN A 446 13.12 0.42 -18.27
CA ASN A 446 13.54 0.35 -16.86
C ASN A 446 14.75 1.24 -16.55
N LYS A 447 15.62 1.50 -17.54
CA LYS A 447 16.74 2.46 -17.41
C LYS A 447 16.27 3.92 -17.41
N ILE A 448 15.24 4.24 -18.20
CA ILE A 448 14.73 5.61 -18.37
C ILE A 448 13.69 5.98 -17.32
N LEU A 449 12.85 5.04 -16.91
CA LEU A 449 11.78 5.22 -15.92
C LEU A 449 11.90 4.14 -14.83
N PRO A 450 12.89 4.25 -13.92
CA PRO A 450 13.07 3.29 -12.85
C PRO A 450 11.96 3.37 -11.79
N LEU A 451 11.24 4.50 -11.71
CA LEU A 451 10.15 4.76 -10.77
C LEU A 451 8.79 4.28 -11.32
N THR A 452 8.75 3.04 -11.80
CA THR A 452 7.53 2.43 -12.34
C THR A 452 7.08 1.26 -11.46
N TYR A 453 5.85 1.33 -10.98
CA TYR A 453 5.24 0.35 -10.08
C TYR A 453 3.98 -0.24 -10.71
N ARG A 454 3.97 -1.56 -10.90
CA ARG A 454 2.81 -2.30 -11.41
C ARG A 454 2.07 -2.93 -10.25
N VAL A 455 0.93 -2.35 -9.88
CA VAL A 455 0.05 -2.87 -8.84
C VAL A 455 -0.79 -4.00 -9.44
N VAL A 456 -0.64 -5.20 -8.89
CA VAL A 456 -1.27 -6.41 -9.41
C VAL A 456 -1.95 -7.17 -8.28
N MET A 457 -3.22 -7.47 -8.46
CA MET A 457 -3.96 -8.39 -7.59
C MET A 457 -3.56 -9.84 -7.90
N VAL A 458 -3.36 -10.66 -6.86
CA VAL A 458 -3.15 -12.10 -7.07
C VAL A 458 -4.37 -12.69 -7.77
N ASP A 459 -4.10 -13.54 -8.77
CA ASP A 459 -5.06 -14.10 -9.72
C ASP A 459 -5.64 -13.10 -10.74
N ASP A 460 -5.15 -11.85 -10.83
CA ASP A 460 -5.47 -11.01 -11.98
C ASP A 460 -4.88 -11.62 -13.26
N LEU A 461 -5.75 -11.94 -14.22
CA LEU A 461 -5.37 -12.57 -15.47
C LEU A 461 -4.72 -11.59 -16.45
N ILE A 462 -5.08 -10.31 -16.43
CA ILE A 462 -4.66 -9.36 -17.48
C ILE A 462 -3.13 -9.11 -17.49
N PRO A 463 -2.44 -8.95 -16.35
CA PRO A 463 -0.99 -8.84 -16.31
C PRO A 463 -0.27 -10.04 -16.93
N THR A 464 -0.90 -11.21 -16.97
CA THR A 464 -0.29 -12.40 -17.57
C THR A 464 -0.29 -12.38 -19.09
N LEU A 465 -0.94 -11.37 -19.71
CA LEU A 465 -1.09 -11.20 -21.15
C LEU A 465 -0.32 -9.99 -21.67
N PRO A 466 0.16 -10.01 -22.93
CA PRO A 466 0.43 -11.20 -23.73
C PRO A 466 1.51 -12.09 -23.12
N SER A 467 1.53 -13.37 -23.53
CA SER A 467 2.51 -14.35 -23.03
C SER A 467 3.94 -13.89 -23.30
N CYS A 468 4.81 -14.09 -22.30
CA CYS A 468 6.25 -13.93 -22.42
C CYS A 468 6.94 -15.08 -23.17
N ASP A 469 6.26 -16.23 -23.27
CA ASP A 469 6.70 -17.37 -24.08
C ASP A 469 5.99 -17.34 -25.44
N SER A 470 6.78 -17.31 -26.52
CA SER A 470 6.29 -17.35 -27.90
C SER A 470 5.90 -18.74 -28.38
N TYR A 471 6.36 -19.82 -27.73
CA TYR A 471 6.01 -21.20 -28.08
C TYR A 471 5.25 -21.85 -26.92
N ARG A 472 3.91 -21.84 -27.05
CA ARG A 472 2.95 -22.46 -26.14
C ARG A 472 3.48 -23.77 -25.53
N VAL A 473 3.63 -23.80 -24.19
CA VAL A 473 3.46 -24.93 -23.24
C VAL A 473 4.21 -24.70 -21.90
N GLY A 474 5.07 -23.67 -21.78
CA GLY A 474 5.74 -23.33 -20.52
C GLY A 474 4.87 -22.60 -19.49
N ASN A 475 5.00 -22.96 -18.21
CA ASN A 475 4.43 -22.21 -17.06
C ASN A 475 5.39 -21.14 -16.52
N LYS A 476 6.39 -20.69 -17.30
CA LYS A 476 7.48 -19.81 -16.83
C LYS A 476 7.91 -18.85 -17.94
N CYS A 477 8.25 -17.61 -17.58
CA CYS A 477 8.94 -16.71 -18.49
C CYS A 477 10.45 -17.00 -18.48
N ASN A 478 11.06 -17.10 -19.67
CA ASN A 478 12.51 -17.11 -19.77
C ASN A 478 13.08 -15.76 -19.32
N LYS A 479 14.33 -15.74 -18.86
CA LYS A 479 15.01 -14.47 -18.57
C LYS A 479 15.18 -13.67 -19.87
N CYS A 480 14.93 -12.36 -19.77
CA CYS A 480 15.17 -11.42 -20.86
C CYS A 480 16.62 -11.53 -21.35
N GLY A 481 16.79 -11.74 -22.67
CA GLY A 481 18.09 -11.92 -23.31
C GLY A 481 18.60 -13.36 -23.43
N TYR A 482 17.89 -14.37 -22.90
CA TYR A 482 18.43 -15.74 -22.86
C TYR A 482 18.25 -16.55 -24.17
N GLU A 483 17.35 -16.19 -25.11
CA GLU A 483 17.27 -16.81 -26.45
C GLU A 483 16.67 -15.86 -27.50
N LYS A 484 16.78 -16.21 -28.81
CA LYS A 484 16.26 -15.51 -30.02
C LYS A 484 14.74 -15.20 -30.03
N LEU A 485 14.05 -15.32 -28.91
CA LEU A 485 12.60 -15.20 -28.79
C LEU A 485 12.22 -13.75 -28.52
N ASN A 486 11.63 -13.10 -29.52
CA ASN A 486 11.02 -11.79 -29.40
C ASN A 486 9.66 -11.95 -28.66
N GLY A 487 9.68 -12.19 -27.35
CA GLY A 487 8.50 -12.29 -26.48
C GLY A 487 8.08 -10.94 -25.88
N TYR A 488 6.96 -10.91 -25.15
CA TYR A 488 6.56 -9.73 -24.37
C TYR A 488 7.04 -9.83 -22.92
N TYR A 489 7.49 -8.70 -22.36
CA TYR A 489 8.04 -8.62 -21.01
C TYR A 489 7.46 -7.43 -20.27
N HIS A 490 7.31 -7.57 -18.96
CA HIS A 490 6.96 -6.48 -18.07
C HIS A 490 8.12 -5.50 -17.90
N ALA A 491 7.78 -4.23 -17.76
CA ALA A 491 8.67 -3.18 -17.27
C ALA A 491 8.16 -2.66 -15.92
N GLY A 492 9.05 -2.13 -15.10
CA GLY A 492 8.77 -1.69 -13.73
C GLY A 492 8.84 -2.80 -12.68
N ILE A 493 8.57 -2.41 -11.43
CA ILE A 493 8.58 -3.26 -10.25
C ILE A 493 7.14 -3.68 -9.95
N GLU A 494 6.90 -4.98 -9.79
CA GLU A 494 5.58 -5.47 -9.41
C GLU A 494 5.31 -5.29 -7.92
N VAL A 495 4.09 -4.87 -7.61
CA VAL A 495 3.53 -4.70 -6.27
C VAL A 495 2.32 -5.64 -6.18
N SER A 496 2.55 -6.83 -5.64
CA SER A 496 1.56 -7.91 -5.59
C SER A 496 0.69 -7.79 -4.34
N TYR A 497 -0.62 -7.73 -4.52
CA TYR A 497 -1.62 -7.69 -3.47
C TYR A 497 -2.34 -9.05 -3.36
N PRO A 498 -2.04 -9.88 -2.34
CA PRO A 498 -2.68 -11.19 -2.15
C PRO A 498 -4.17 -11.08 -1.84
N ASN A 499 -4.56 -10.13 -0.98
CA ASN A 499 -5.92 -10.01 -0.45
C ASN A 499 -6.38 -8.54 -0.46
N TRP A 500 -6.94 -8.11 -1.59
CA TRP A 500 -7.46 -6.75 -1.80
C TRP A 500 -6.40 -5.66 -1.67
N THR A 501 -6.65 -4.53 -2.32
CA THR A 501 -5.66 -3.44 -2.45
C THR A 501 -5.58 -2.53 -1.23
N ASP A 502 -6.49 -2.68 -0.28
CA ASP A 502 -6.46 -2.03 1.03
C ASP A 502 -5.63 -2.82 2.06
N GLY A 503 -5.26 -4.05 1.71
CA GLY A 503 -4.44 -4.93 2.54
C GLY A 503 -2.97 -4.86 2.20
N ASP A 504 -2.28 -5.93 2.60
CA ASP A 504 -0.84 -6.04 2.47
C ASP A 504 -0.39 -6.22 1.04
N TYR A 505 0.83 -5.74 0.76
CA TYR A 505 1.46 -5.91 -0.55
C TYR A 505 2.88 -6.45 -0.44
N ARG A 506 3.28 -7.19 -1.47
CA ARG A 506 4.65 -7.67 -1.64
C ARG A 506 5.31 -6.89 -2.77
N LEU A 507 6.50 -6.34 -2.50
CA LEU A 507 7.38 -5.86 -3.56
C LEU A 507 8.11 -7.05 -4.18
N CYS A 508 7.96 -7.21 -5.47
CA CYS A 508 8.56 -8.29 -6.24
C CYS A 508 9.98 -7.95 -6.65
N THR A 509 10.72 -8.96 -7.12
CA THR A 509 12.07 -8.76 -7.65
C THR A 509 12.05 -7.69 -8.75
N PRO A 510 12.80 -6.58 -8.61
CA PRO A 510 12.77 -5.49 -9.57
C PRO A 510 13.16 -5.95 -10.98
N TYR A 511 12.35 -5.56 -11.98
CA TYR A 511 12.63 -5.77 -13.40
C TYR A 511 12.69 -7.24 -13.85
N GLU A 512 12.15 -8.15 -13.05
CA GLU A 512 12.05 -9.58 -13.37
C GLU A 512 10.59 -10.04 -13.41
N GLU A 513 10.33 -11.09 -14.20
CA GLU A 513 9.05 -11.83 -14.17
C GLU A 513 9.08 -12.81 -12.98
N ASP A 514 8.93 -12.27 -11.77
CA ASP A 514 9.07 -12.99 -10.50
C ASP A 514 7.90 -14.00 -10.27
N GLU A 515 8.20 -15.28 -10.44
CA GLU A 515 7.24 -16.39 -10.26
C GLU A 515 6.65 -16.47 -8.85
N THR A 516 7.33 -15.90 -7.85
CA THR A 516 6.87 -16.00 -6.45
C THR A 516 5.84 -14.94 -6.09
N CYS A 517 5.63 -13.93 -6.95
CA CYS A 517 4.73 -12.81 -6.69
C CYS A 517 3.33 -12.98 -7.28
N ASN A 518 3.25 -13.27 -8.58
CA ASN A 518 2.03 -13.64 -9.25
C ASN A 518 2.30 -14.94 -10.02
N GLY A 519 2.31 -16.05 -9.28
CA GLY A 519 2.81 -17.36 -9.74
C GLY A 519 1.93 -18.09 -10.75
N ARG A 520 1.14 -17.38 -11.56
CA ARG A 520 0.31 -17.98 -12.61
C ARG A 520 0.58 -17.30 -13.95
N HIS A 521 1.30 -18.01 -14.81
CA HIS A 521 1.38 -17.68 -16.22
C HIS A 521 0.15 -18.24 -16.93
N PHE A 522 -0.54 -17.39 -17.69
CA PHE A 522 -1.65 -17.85 -18.52
C PHE A 522 -1.15 -18.83 -19.57
N SER A 523 -1.67 -20.07 -19.51
CA SER A 523 -1.54 -21.04 -20.58
C SER A 523 -2.85 -21.08 -21.37
N PHE A 524 -2.76 -20.96 -22.70
CA PHE A 524 -3.88 -21.17 -23.61
C PHE A 524 -4.56 -22.53 -23.46
N THR A 525 -3.83 -23.56 -23.00
CA THR A 525 -4.42 -24.88 -22.74
C THR A 525 -5.42 -24.89 -21.58
N LYS A 526 -5.41 -23.85 -20.74
CA LYS A 526 -6.35 -23.65 -19.63
C LYS A 526 -7.47 -22.66 -19.94
N LEU A 527 -7.55 -22.12 -21.17
CA LEU A 527 -8.57 -21.14 -21.58
C LEU A 527 -10.01 -21.58 -21.24
N PHE A 528 -10.36 -22.85 -21.46
CA PHE A 528 -11.67 -23.40 -21.10
C PHE A 528 -11.92 -23.45 -19.58
N SER A 529 -10.88 -23.67 -18.76
CA SER A 529 -10.98 -23.64 -17.29
C SER A 529 -11.08 -22.22 -16.70
N TYR A 530 -10.59 -21.21 -17.44
CA TYR A 530 -10.81 -19.81 -17.10
C TYR A 530 -12.23 -19.36 -17.48
N TYR A 531 -12.78 -19.89 -18.57
CA TYR A 531 -14.14 -19.60 -19.01
C TYR A 531 -15.21 -20.05 -17.99
N SER A 532 -15.01 -21.19 -17.32
CA SER A 532 -15.94 -21.69 -16.29
C SER A 532 -15.92 -20.89 -14.98
N ASN A 533 -14.82 -20.20 -14.66
CA ASN A 533 -14.64 -19.40 -13.44
C ASN A 533 -14.41 -17.91 -13.76
N TRP A 534 -14.96 -17.45 -14.88
CA TRP A 534 -14.62 -16.15 -15.46
C TRP A 534 -14.89 -14.96 -14.54
N ASP A 535 -15.99 -15.00 -13.79
CA ASP A 535 -16.39 -13.93 -12.89
C ASP A 535 -15.41 -13.75 -11.72
N TYR A 536 -14.73 -14.83 -11.29
CA TYR A 536 -13.69 -14.77 -10.27
C TYR A 536 -12.47 -13.93 -10.73
N TYR A 537 -11.95 -14.25 -11.92
CA TYR A 537 -10.76 -13.57 -12.47
C TYR A 537 -11.05 -12.13 -12.85
N LEU A 538 -12.24 -11.87 -13.42
CA LEU A 538 -12.67 -10.49 -13.67
C LEU A 538 -12.79 -9.68 -12.40
N LYS A 539 -13.36 -10.28 -11.33
CA LYS A 539 -13.45 -9.60 -10.05
C LYS A 539 -12.07 -9.16 -9.58
N LYS A 540 -11.07 -10.05 -9.61
CA LYS A 540 -9.68 -9.72 -9.26
C LYS A 540 -9.09 -8.61 -10.13
N HIS A 541 -9.47 -8.55 -11.41
CA HIS A 541 -9.01 -7.52 -12.33
C HIS A 541 -9.68 -6.16 -12.13
N VAL A 542 -10.91 -6.07 -11.63
CA VAL A 542 -11.60 -4.76 -11.51
C VAL A 542 -11.52 -4.19 -10.09
N THR A 543 -11.23 -5.01 -9.09
CA THR A 543 -11.23 -4.59 -7.69
C THR A 543 -9.88 -3.98 -7.26
N TYR A 544 -9.72 -2.68 -7.49
CA TYR A 544 -8.58 -1.88 -7.03
C TYR A 544 -9.06 -0.66 -6.20
N PHE A 545 -8.87 -0.68 -4.88
CA PHE A 545 -9.14 0.40 -3.90
C PHE A 545 -10.61 0.86 -3.82
N GLU A 546 -11.56 -0.07 -4.02
CA GLU A 546 -13.00 0.22 -4.03
C GLU A 546 -13.61 0.42 -2.62
N GLU A 547 -13.08 -0.23 -1.56
CA GLU A 547 -13.76 -0.31 -0.25
C GLU A 547 -13.26 0.67 0.83
N SER A 548 -12.13 1.37 0.61
CA SER A 548 -11.38 2.04 1.69
C SER A 548 -12.08 3.22 2.39
N PHE A 549 -13.25 3.68 1.92
CA PHE A 549 -13.96 4.84 2.48
C PHE A 549 -15.44 4.63 2.78
N ASN A 550 -15.95 3.41 2.67
CA ASN A 550 -17.33 3.05 3.03
C ASN A 550 -18.41 3.96 2.38
N GLN A 551 -18.16 4.45 1.16
CA GLN A 551 -19.13 5.24 0.39
C GLN A 551 -19.89 4.32 -0.60
N THR A 552 -21.20 4.46 -0.65
CA THR A 552 -22.08 3.70 -1.53
C THR A 552 -22.12 4.27 -2.95
N PHE A 553 -22.60 3.46 -3.91
CA PHE A 553 -22.91 3.92 -5.27
C PHE A 553 -23.88 5.12 -5.27
N ASN A 554 -24.90 5.10 -4.42
CA ASN A 554 -25.90 6.17 -4.36
C ASN A 554 -25.29 7.50 -3.90
N GLU A 555 -24.27 7.44 -3.04
CA GLU A 555 -23.55 8.62 -2.54
C GLU A 555 -22.56 9.15 -3.58
N THR A 556 -21.82 8.25 -4.24
CA THR A 556 -20.70 8.63 -5.11
C THR A 556 -21.07 8.78 -6.58
N ARG A 557 -22.16 8.13 -7.04
CA ARG A 557 -22.42 7.85 -8.47
C ARG A 557 -21.28 7.12 -9.17
N CYS A 558 -20.30 6.62 -8.42
CA CYS A 558 -19.23 5.79 -8.95
C CYS A 558 -19.74 4.35 -9.01
N HIS A 559 -20.07 3.85 -10.20
CA HIS A 559 -20.31 2.42 -10.43
C HIS A 559 -18.97 1.65 -10.35
N PHE A 560 -18.38 1.62 -9.16
CA PHE A 560 -17.41 0.59 -8.77
C PHE A 560 -18.14 -0.75 -8.93
N ILE A 561 -17.56 -1.72 -9.62
CA ILE A 561 -18.29 -2.93 -10.01
C ILE A 561 -18.62 -3.70 -8.73
N LYS A 562 -19.83 -3.50 -8.19
CA LYS A 562 -20.35 -4.38 -7.15
C LYS A 562 -20.48 -5.78 -7.76
N PRO A 563 -19.97 -6.83 -7.11
CA PRO A 563 -20.09 -8.21 -7.57
C PRO A 563 -21.54 -8.76 -7.57
N ASP A 564 -22.56 -7.90 -7.43
CA ASP A 564 -23.96 -8.31 -7.23
C ASP A 564 -24.95 -7.67 -8.21
N ALA A 565 -24.47 -7.07 -9.30
CA ALA A 565 -25.34 -6.84 -10.43
C ALA A 565 -25.64 -8.19 -11.08
N ARG A 566 -26.75 -8.82 -10.68
CA ARG A 566 -27.45 -9.82 -11.49
C ARG A 566 -27.74 -9.18 -12.84
N VAL A 567 -26.80 -9.29 -13.77
CA VAL A 567 -27.08 -9.12 -15.19
C VAL A 567 -28.04 -10.24 -15.50
N GLY A 568 -29.31 -9.87 -15.72
CA GLY A 568 -30.36 -10.82 -16.01
C GLY A 568 -29.88 -11.81 -17.06
N THR A 569 -30.10 -13.09 -16.79
CA THR A 569 -30.01 -14.17 -17.77
C THR A 569 -31.04 -13.92 -18.87
N HIS A 570 -30.77 -12.97 -19.77
CA HIS A 570 -31.27 -13.08 -21.12
C HIS A 570 -30.40 -14.12 -21.80
N LEU A 571 -30.80 -15.38 -21.60
CA LEU A 571 -30.54 -16.45 -22.54
C LEU A 571 -30.76 -15.89 -23.94
N LEU A 572 -29.67 -15.68 -24.67
CA LEU A 572 -29.69 -15.68 -26.12
C LEU A 572 -30.25 -17.05 -26.51
N ARG A 573 -31.58 -17.14 -26.65
CA ARG A 573 -32.24 -18.20 -27.40
C ARG A 573 -31.73 -18.05 -28.82
N LEU A 574 -30.66 -18.79 -29.13
CA LEU A 574 -30.37 -19.20 -30.50
C LEU A 574 -31.64 -19.91 -30.99
N LYS A 575 -32.37 -19.26 -31.90
CA LYS A 575 -33.40 -19.92 -32.69
C LYS A 575 -32.69 -21.02 -33.49
N PRO A 576 -33.07 -22.30 -33.36
CA PRO A 576 -32.59 -23.32 -34.26
C PRO A 576 -33.29 -23.10 -35.61
N ASN A 577 -32.57 -22.54 -36.57
CA ASN A 577 -32.92 -22.75 -37.96
C ASN A 577 -32.12 -23.97 -38.44
N ASN A 578 -32.88 -24.92 -38.99
CA ASN A 578 -32.44 -26.11 -39.67
C ASN A 578 -31.17 -25.87 -40.49
N ASP A 579 -30.11 -26.62 -40.22
CA ASP A 579 -29.73 -27.72 -41.10
C ASP A 579 -28.71 -28.62 -40.39
N SER A 580 -29.13 -29.87 -40.28
CA SER A 580 -28.41 -31.12 -40.00
C SER A 580 -26.88 -31.05 -40.11
N PHE A 581 -26.14 -31.54 -39.11
CA PHE A 581 -25.23 -32.68 -39.31
C PHE A 581 -25.03 -33.48 -38.03
N VAL A 582 -24.92 -34.78 -38.26
CA VAL A 582 -25.13 -35.92 -37.37
C VAL A 582 -23.94 -36.17 -36.42
N ILE A 583 -24.31 -36.68 -35.24
CA ILE A 583 -23.53 -37.30 -34.15
C ILE A 583 -22.55 -38.36 -34.68
N ILE A 584 -21.42 -38.61 -34.01
CA ILE A 584 -21.09 -39.93 -33.43
C ILE A 584 -19.99 -39.76 -32.38
N SER A 585 -20.37 -40.18 -31.17
CA SER A 585 -19.57 -40.44 -30.00
C SER A 585 -18.63 -41.63 -30.19
N SER A 586 -17.49 -41.58 -29.49
CA SER A 586 -17.09 -42.62 -28.53
C SER A 586 -16.22 -41.98 -27.48
#